data_AF-A0A521FDY4-F1
#
_entry.id   AF-A0A521FDY4-F1
#
_cell.length_a   1.000
_cell.length_b   1.000
_cell.length_c   1.000
_cell.angle_alpha   90.00
_cell.angle_beta   90.00
_cell.angle_gamma   90.00
#
_symmetry.space_group_name_H-M   'P 1'
#
loop_
_entity.id
_entity.type
_entity.pdbx_description
1 polymer ?
#
loop_
_entity_poly.entity_id
_entity_poly.type
_entity_poly.pdbx_seq_one_letter_code
_entity_poly.pdbx_strand_id
1 'polypeptide(L)' 'MLPCNVVVQELENGKTEITTVDPVASMQSVGNEKLASVANEVQQKLKQVIDNV' A
#
# COMPACT_ATOMS: atom_id res chain seq x y z
N MET A 1 -8.51 -1.91 7.16
CA MET A 1 -9.46 -0.98 6.49
C MET A 1 -9.31 -1.08 4.99
N LEU A 2 -10.41 -1.10 4.24
CA LEU A 2 -10.46 -1.23 2.76
C LEU A 2 -11.11 0.04 2.18
N PRO A 3 -10.72 0.54 0.99
CA PRO A 3 -9.73 0.01 0.04
C PRO A 3 -8.26 0.41 0.34
N CYS A 4 -7.30 -0.18 -0.40
CA CYS A 4 -5.89 0.25 -0.38
C CYS A 4 -5.74 1.51 -1.22
N ASN A 5 -5.47 2.64 -0.56
CA ASN A 5 -5.35 3.93 -1.23
C ASN A 5 -3.94 4.17 -1.74
N VAL A 6 -3.86 4.79 -2.92
CA VAL A 6 -2.63 5.29 -3.54
C VAL A 6 -2.78 6.79 -3.72
N VAL A 7 -1.78 7.55 -3.29
CA VAL A 7 -1.68 8.99 -3.47
C VAL A 7 -0.54 9.28 -4.42
N VAL A 8 -0.84 10.02 -5.49
CA VAL A 8 0.15 10.48 -6.47
C VAL A 8 0.13 12.00 -6.45
N GLN A 9 1.29 12.60 -6.23
CA GLN A 9 1.42 14.06 -6.18
C GLN A 9 2.72 14.53 -6.83
N GLU A 10 2.71 15.76 -7.32
CA GLU A 10 3.90 16.44 -7.81
C GLU A 10 4.48 17.30 -6.68
N LEU A 11 5.79 17.19 -6.47
CA LEU A 11 6.53 17.98 -5.49
C LEU A 11 7.04 19.29 -6.13
N GLU A 12 7.36 20.29 -5.31
CA GLU A 12 7.84 21.61 -5.77
C GLU A 12 9.09 21.55 -6.66
N ASN A 13 9.87 20.46 -6.58
CA ASN A 13 11.05 20.23 -7.41
C ASN A 13 10.74 19.52 -8.75
N GLY A 14 9.45 19.40 -9.12
CA GLY A 14 8.99 18.73 -10.34
C GLY A 14 9.08 17.20 -10.30
N LYS A 15 9.38 16.59 -9.15
CA LYS A 15 9.38 15.13 -9.00
C LYS A 15 7.97 14.63 -8.67
N THR A 16 7.61 13.48 -9.23
CA THR A 16 6.39 12.76 -8.83
C THR A 16 6.69 11.89 -7.61
N GLU A 17 5.83 11.99 -6.60
CA GLU A 17 5.84 11.14 -5.42
C GLU A 17 4.60 10.22 -5.43
N ILE A 18 4.83 8.94 -5.15
CA ILE A 18 3.80 7.92 -5.07
C ILE A 18 3.84 7.33 -3.65
N THR A 19 2.74 7.45 -2.93
CA THR A 19 2.60 6.91 -1.57
C THR A 19 1.45 5.92 -1.51
N THR A 20 1.64 4.79 -0.84
CA THR A 20 0.60 3.78 -0.62
C THR A 20 0.50 3.44 0.85
N VAL A 21 -0.72 3.18 1.33
CA VAL A 21 -0.89 2.68 2.70
C VAL A 21 -0.38 1.23 2.80
N ASP A 22 0.31 0.88 3.90
CA ASP A 22 0.72 -0.51 4.13
C ASP A 22 -0.51 -1.36 4.53
N PRO A 23 -0.92 -2.34 3.70
CA PRO A 23 -2.07 -3.19 4.01
C PRO A 23 -1.83 -4.06 5.24
N VAL A 24 -0.60 -4.46 5.56
CA VAL A 24 -0.31 -5.30 6.74
C VAL A 24 -0.56 -4.50 8.01
N ALA A 25 0.06 -3.31 8.12
CA ALA A 25 -0.19 -2.39 9.22
C ALA A 25 -1.68 -2.01 9.34
N SER A 26 -2.35 -1.75 8.22
CA SER A 26 -3.77 -1.37 8.20
C SER A 26 -4.74 -2.50 8.59
N MET A 27 -4.32 -3.77 8.48
CA MET A 27 -5.13 -4.93 8.86
C MET A 27 -4.81 -5.46 10.26
N GLN A 28 -3.64 -5.14 10.83
CA GLN A 28 -3.31 -5.47 12.22
C GLN A 28 -4.37 -4.92 13.19
N SER A 29 -4.90 -3.72 12.94
CA SER A 29 -5.96 -3.11 13.76
C SER A 29 -7.30 -3.86 13.73
N VAL A 30 -7.50 -4.76 12.76
CA VAL A 30 -8.72 -5.57 12.62
C VAL A 30 -8.65 -6.85 13.46
N GLY A 31 -7.46 -7.29 13.87
CA GLY A 31 -7.28 -8.46 14.75
C GLY A 31 -7.68 -9.80 14.13
N ASN A 32 -7.75 -9.89 12.80
CA ASN A 32 -8.12 -11.12 12.08
C ASN A 32 -6.89 -11.74 11.41
N GLU A 33 -6.40 -12.85 11.96
CA GLU A 33 -5.22 -13.56 11.46
C GLU A 33 -5.38 -14.06 10.02
N LYS A 34 -6.60 -14.38 9.59
CA LYS A 34 -6.86 -14.83 8.22
C LYS A 34 -6.61 -13.71 7.20
N LEU A 35 -6.74 -12.44 7.62
CA LEU A 35 -6.44 -11.29 6.77
C LEU A 35 -4.95 -11.02 6.64
N ALA A 36 -4.10 -11.55 7.53
CA ALA A 36 -2.66 -11.32 7.45
C ALA A 36 -2.07 -11.91 6.16
N SER A 37 -2.50 -13.12 5.77
CA SER A 37 -2.05 -13.73 4.51
C SER A 37 -2.47 -12.91 3.29
N VAL A 38 -3.71 -12.41 3.28
CA VAL A 38 -4.23 -11.58 2.17
C VAL A 38 -3.52 -10.22 2.15
N ALA A 39 -3.26 -9.62 3.31
CA ALA A 39 -2.56 -8.35 3.42
C ALA A 39 -1.12 -8.45 2.89
N ASN A 40 -0.42 -9.56 3.19
CA ASN A 40 0.91 -9.83 2.64
C ASN A 40 0.88 -9.98 1.11
N GLU A 41 -0.10 -10.70 0.56
CA GLU A 41 -0.25 -10.83 -0.89
C GLU A 41 -0.49 -9.47 -1.57
N VAL A 42 -1.37 -8.64 -0.99
CA VAL A 42 -1.65 -7.30 -1.50
C VAL A 42 -0.42 -6.41 -1.40
N GLN A 43 0.34 -6.47 -0.29
CA GLN A 43 1.58 -5.73 -0.11
C GLN A 43 2.60 -6.07 -1.21
N GLN A 44 2.79 -7.35 -1.52
CA GLN A 44 3.69 -7.80 -2.57
C GLN A 44 3.26 -7.26 -3.94
N LYS A 45 1.96 -7.33 -4.26
CA LYS A 45 1.43 -6.79 -5.52
C LYS A 45 1.60 -5.29 -5.64
N LEU A 46 1.32 -4.52 -4.58
CA LEU A 46 1.52 -3.08 -4.58
C LEU A 46 3.00 -2.72 -4.75
N LYS A 47 3.89 -3.44 -4.07
CA LYS A 47 5.33 -3.26 -4.22
C LYS A 47 5.78 -3.52 -5.66
N GLN A 48 5.31 -4.60 -6.29
CA GLN A 48 5.61 -4.88 -7.69
C GLN A 48 5.16 -3.76 -8.62
N VAL A 49 4.00 -3.15 -8.37
CA VAL A 49 3.55 -2.00 -9.18
C VAL A 49 4.51 -0.83 -9.00
N ILE A 50 4.87 -0.47 -7.76
CA ILE A 50 5.77 0.65 -7.46
C ILE A 50 7.18 0.42 -8.05
N ASP A 51 7.71 -0.79 -7.96
CA ASP A 51 9.05 -1.14 -8.47
C ASP A 51 9.13 -1.08 -10.01
N ASN A 52 8.00 -1.01 -10.71
CA ASN A 52 7.91 -0.93 -12.18
C ASN A 52 7.50 0.45 -12.71
N VAL A 53 7.53 1.49 -11.87
CA VAL A 53 7.31 2.90 -12.26
C VAL A 53 8.63 3.65 -12.25
#